data_AF-A0A847CPP9-F1
#
_entry.id   AF-A0A847CPP9-F1
#
_cell.length_a   1.000
_cell.length_b   1.000
_cell.length_c   1.000
_cell.angle_alpha   90.00
_cell.angle_beta   90.00
_cell.angle_gamma   90.00
#
_symmetry.space_group_name_H-M   'P 1'
#
loop_
_entity.id
_entity.type
_entity.pdbx_description
1 polymer ?
#
loop_
_entity_poly.entity_id
_entity_poly.type
_entity_poly.pdbx_seq_one_letter_code
_entity_poly.pdbx_strand_id
1 'polypeptide(L)'
;MTKIVVAVKYVPDATADRTFESDNTVDRENVDGLLSELDEYAVEQALQVVEAGDGEVTVLTVGPDDAADAVRKALQMGADAGVHVVDDAIAGSDAFATSLVLAKAIEKLDYDLVFFGMASTDGGLGVVPTLVAERLGLPAVTFASEVTVDGDTVRIRRDGDTATQTVEASGKVVVSVTDQTGEARYPSFKGIMAAKKKPVDEWSLADLGIDAGEVGLDNAWSAVESNSPRPPRAAGEIVTDEGDGGVKLVEFLAGKKFV
;
A
#
# COMPACT_ATOMS: atom_id res chain seq x y z
N MET A 1 8.30 -1.04 -24.50
CA MET A 1 8.38 -0.31 -23.23
C MET A 1 7.05 -0.36 -22.50
N THR A 2 6.94 -1.23 -21.50
CA THR A 2 5.83 -1.31 -20.55
C THR A 2 5.93 -0.17 -19.55
N LYS A 3 4.86 0.59 -19.35
CA LYS A 3 4.82 1.69 -18.38
C LYS A 3 4.05 1.26 -17.14
N ILE A 4 4.69 1.30 -15.98
CA ILE A 4 4.08 0.88 -14.72
C ILE A 4 4.00 2.07 -13.77
N VAL A 5 2.80 2.35 -13.26
CA VAL A 5 2.60 3.28 -12.13
C VAL A 5 2.49 2.46 -10.86
N VAL A 6 3.29 2.77 -9.84
CA VAL A 6 3.19 2.13 -8.53
C VAL A 6 2.68 3.16 -7.53
N ALA A 7 1.47 2.96 -7.01
CA ALA A 7 0.97 3.79 -5.93
C ALA A 7 1.61 3.33 -4.61
N VAL A 8 2.25 4.27 -3.92
CA VAL A 8 2.96 4.04 -2.66
C VAL A 8 2.45 4.98 -1.59
N LYS A 9 2.47 4.55 -0.32
CA LYS A 9 2.00 5.35 0.80
C LYS A 9 3.12 5.62 1.81
N TYR A 10 3.16 6.86 2.29
CA TYR A 10 3.91 7.23 3.48
C TYR A 10 3.10 6.92 4.74
N VAL A 11 3.70 6.16 5.65
CA VAL A 11 3.05 5.66 6.87
C VAL A 11 3.98 5.85 8.07
N PRO A 12 3.45 6.04 9.28
CA PRO A 12 4.28 6.04 10.49
C PRO A 12 5.04 4.73 10.65
N ASP A 13 6.32 4.81 11.02
CA ASP A 13 7.17 3.63 11.23
C ASP A 13 6.54 2.71 12.30
N ALA A 14 6.44 1.42 12.00
CA ALA A 14 5.87 0.44 12.92
C ALA A 14 6.66 0.30 14.24
N THR A 15 7.92 0.73 14.26
CA THR A 15 8.82 0.76 15.42
C THR A 15 8.75 2.07 16.21
N ALA A 16 8.14 3.12 15.65
CA ALA A 16 7.90 4.38 16.34
C ALA A 16 6.69 4.32 17.29
N ASP A 17 6.57 5.32 18.16
CA ASP A 17 5.40 5.48 19.02
C ASP A 17 4.25 6.11 18.21
N ARG A 18 3.46 5.25 17.56
CA ARG A 18 2.38 5.69 16.66
C ARG A 18 1.22 6.31 17.45
N THR A 19 0.85 7.51 17.04
CA THR A 19 -0.18 8.35 17.67
C THR A 19 -1.33 8.65 16.71
N PHE A 20 -2.38 9.25 17.25
CA PHE A 20 -3.51 9.79 16.50
C PHE A 20 -3.63 11.27 16.84
N GLU A 21 -4.09 12.04 15.87
CA GLU A 21 -4.45 13.44 16.03
C GLU A 21 -5.73 13.61 16.86
N SER A 22 -6.02 14.85 17.25
CA SER A 22 -7.22 15.18 18.05
C SER A 22 -8.55 14.86 17.34
N ASP A 23 -8.53 14.70 16.03
CA ASP A 23 -9.66 14.32 15.17
C ASP A 23 -9.72 12.81 14.86
N ASN A 24 -8.92 12.00 15.55
CA ASN A 24 -8.72 10.55 15.37
C ASN A 24 -8.05 10.14 14.04
N THR A 25 -7.55 11.07 13.24
CA THR A 25 -6.73 10.72 12.07
C THR A 25 -5.33 10.27 12.52
N VAL A 26 -4.63 9.53 11.66
CA VAL A 26 -3.27 9.06 11.96
C VAL A 26 -2.30 10.24 11.89
N ASP A 27 -1.51 10.42 12.96
CA ASP A 27 -0.45 11.43 13.04
C ASP A 27 0.72 11.02 12.11
N ARG A 28 1.02 11.89 11.14
CA ARG A 28 2.08 11.69 10.14
C ARG A 28 3.11 12.81 10.13
N GLU A 29 2.95 13.81 11.00
CA GLU A 29 3.83 14.98 11.07
C GLU A 29 4.75 14.92 12.29
N ASN A 30 4.29 14.33 13.40
CA ASN A 30 5.07 14.26 14.64
C ASN A 30 5.71 12.89 14.88
N VAL A 31 5.42 11.91 14.01
CA VAL A 31 5.96 10.55 14.08
C VAL A 31 6.76 10.27 12.82
N ASP A 32 8.01 9.84 13.00
CA ASP A 32 8.86 9.40 11.89
C ASP A 32 8.13 8.36 11.04
N GLY A 33 8.00 8.64 9.75
CA GLY A 33 7.37 7.74 8.79
C GLY A 33 8.33 7.25 7.70
N LEU A 34 7.82 6.31 6.92
CA LEU A 34 8.54 5.61 5.88
C LEU A 34 7.60 5.18 4.75
N LEU A 35 8.19 4.66 3.66
CA LEU A 35 7.44 3.94 2.63
C LEU A 35 6.82 2.69 3.26
N SER A 36 5.49 2.56 3.21
CA SER A 36 4.77 1.36 3.67
C SER A 36 5.46 0.09 3.18
N GLU A 37 5.80 -0.78 4.11
CA GLU A 37 6.56 -2.01 3.84
C GLU A 37 5.80 -2.92 2.87
N LEU A 38 4.47 -2.88 2.91
CA LEU A 38 3.60 -3.60 1.98
C LEU A 38 3.66 -3.04 0.55
N ASP A 39 3.99 -1.76 0.39
CA ASP A 39 4.15 -1.11 -0.91
C ASP A 39 5.57 -1.32 -1.47
N GLU A 40 6.57 -1.62 -0.62
CA GLU A 40 7.91 -2.03 -1.09
C GLU A 40 7.84 -3.29 -1.98
N TYR A 41 6.96 -4.24 -1.67
CA TYR A 41 6.71 -5.40 -2.53
C TYR A 41 6.12 -5.00 -3.88
N ALA A 42 5.24 -4.00 -3.93
CA ALA A 42 4.65 -3.51 -5.18
C ALA A 42 5.71 -2.85 -6.07
N VAL A 43 6.60 -2.05 -5.47
CA VAL A 43 7.75 -1.47 -6.17
C VAL A 43 8.67 -2.57 -6.69
N GLU A 44 9.00 -3.57 -5.87
CA GLU A 44 9.84 -4.69 -6.29
C GLU A 44 9.24 -5.45 -7.48
N GLN A 45 7.96 -5.83 -7.41
CA GLN A 45 7.32 -6.59 -8.48
C GLN A 45 7.23 -5.79 -9.77
N ALA A 46 6.96 -4.49 -9.70
CA ALA A 46 7.02 -3.61 -10.87
C ALA A 46 8.43 -3.56 -11.48
N LEU A 47 9.48 -3.47 -10.64
CA LEU A 47 10.86 -3.49 -11.09
C LEU A 47 11.23 -4.83 -11.76
N GLN A 48 10.82 -5.96 -11.20
CA GLN A 48 11.07 -7.27 -11.81
C GLN A 48 10.37 -7.42 -13.16
N VAL A 49 9.14 -6.89 -13.29
CA VAL A 49 8.42 -6.89 -14.58
C VAL A 49 9.19 -6.10 -15.63
N VAL A 50 9.68 -4.90 -15.33
CA VAL A 50 10.45 -4.10 -16.31
C VAL A 50 11.83 -4.69 -16.58
N GLU A 51 12.48 -5.32 -15.59
CA GLU A 51 13.79 -5.99 -15.75
C GLU A 51 13.72 -7.24 -16.62
N ALA A 52 12.59 -7.96 -16.59
CA ALA A 52 12.34 -9.10 -17.46
C ALA A 52 12.04 -8.70 -18.93
N GLY A 53 11.76 -7.42 -19.17
CA GLY A 53 11.41 -6.88 -20.48
C GLY A 53 12.07 -5.55 -20.77
N ASP A 54 11.27 -4.62 -21.29
CA ASP A 54 11.66 -3.23 -21.52
C ASP A 54 10.54 -2.36 -20.97
N GLY A 55 10.85 -1.44 -20.07
CA GLY A 55 9.84 -0.67 -19.35
C GLY A 55 10.41 0.37 -18.41
N GLU A 56 9.52 1.16 -17.82
CA GLU A 56 9.83 2.17 -16.81
C GLU A 56 8.79 2.15 -15.68
N VAL A 57 9.24 2.48 -14.47
CA VAL A 57 8.42 2.53 -13.27
C VAL A 57 8.30 3.98 -12.78
N THR A 58 7.09 4.50 -12.71
CA THR A 58 6.77 5.77 -12.05
C THR A 58 6.09 5.51 -10.72
N VAL A 59 6.62 6.05 -9.63
CA VAL A 59 5.99 5.93 -8.30
C VAL A 59 5.10 7.14 -8.03
N LEU A 60 3.94 6.91 -7.44
CA LEU A 60 2.93 7.94 -7.15
C LEU A 60 2.56 7.88 -5.67
N THR A 61 2.69 8.99 -4.95
CA THR A 61 2.21 9.12 -3.57
C THR A 61 1.20 10.26 -3.46
N VAL A 62 0.31 10.15 -2.48
CA VAL A 62 -0.61 11.21 -2.05
C VAL A 62 -0.43 11.37 -0.55
N GLY A 63 -0.11 12.57 -0.08
CA GLY A 63 0.12 12.79 1.34
C GLY A 63 0.80 14.12 1.65
N PRO A 64 1.11 14.38 2.94
CA PRO A 64 1.79 15.60 3.38
C PRO A 64 3.20 15.73 2.77
N ASP A 65 3.87 16.85 3.01
CA ASP A 65 5.23 17.12 2.50
C ASP A 65 6.22 15.96 2.75
N ASP A 66 6.18 15.37 3.95
CA ASP A 66 7.05 14.26 4.33
C ASP A 66 6.79 12.98 3.52
N ALA A 67 5.64 12.87 2.84
CA ALA A 67 5.36 11.74 1.94
C ALA A 67 6.30 11.68 0.73
N ALA A 68 7.01 12.77 0.42
CA ALA A 68 8.11 12.79 -0.54
C ALA A 68 9.21 11.77 -0.19
N ASP A 69 9.35 11.38 1.09
CA ASP A 69 10.33 10.40 1.54
C ASP A 69 10.00 8.99 1.07
N ALA A 70 8.70 8.65 0.95
CA ALA A 70 8.27 7.38 0.38
C ALA A 70 8.63 7.28 -1.11
N VAL A 71 8.40 8.35 -1.88
CA VAL A 71 8.83 8.46 -3.28
C VAL A 71 10.35 8.34 -3.36
N ARG A 72 11.09 9.07 -2.53
CA ARG A 72 12.56 9.02 -2.52
C ARG A 72 13.06 7.61 -2.28
N LYS A 73 12.52 6.89 -1.29
CA LYS A 73 12.88 5.51 -1.00
C LYS A 73 12.63 4.61 -2.22
N ALA A 74 11.47 4.71 -2.87
CA ALA A 74 11.16 3.89 -4.04
C ALA A 74 12.08 4.19 -5.26
N LEU A 75 12.46 5.45 -5.46
CA LEU A 75 13.47 5.84 -6.47
C LEU A 75 14.85 5.24 -6.18
N GLN A 76 15.21 5.13 -4.90
CA GLN A 76 16.46 4.50 -4.45
C GLN A 76 16.44 2.98 -4.65
N MET A 77 15.27 2.34 -4.59
CA MET A 77 15.08 0.91 -4.91
C MET A 77 15.27 0.65 -6.40
N GLY A 78 14.76 1.54 -7.26
CA GLY A 78 14.95 1.41 -8.70
C GLY A 78 14.04 2.25 -9.58
N ALA A 79 12.90 2.72 -9.07
CA ALA A 79 11.88 3.43 -9.87
C ALA A 79 12.44 4.63 -10.62
N ASP A 80 12.00 4.89 -11.85
CA ASP A 80 12.60 5.84 -12.80
C ASP A 80 12.17 7.28 -12.56
N ALA A 81 10.92 7.51 -12.15
CA ALA A 81 10.35 8.82 -11.88
C ALA A 81 9.39 8.76 -10.69
N GLY A 82 9.11 9.92 -10.09
CA GLY A 82 8.16 10.06 -8.99
C GLY A 82 7.11 11.13 -9.23
N VAL A 83 5.95 10.97 -8.62
CA VAL A 83 4.90 11.96 -8.51
C VAL A 83 4.45 12.05 -7.07
N HIS A 84 4.39 13.25 -6.53
CA HIS A 84 3.84 13.55 -5.22
C HIS A 84 2.63 14.46 -5.38
N VAL A 85 1.45 13.96 -5.02
CA VAL A 85 0.26 14.80 -4.90
C VAL A 85 0.18 15.33 -3.48
N VAL A 86 0.29 16.66 -3.33
CA VAL A 86 0.35 17.35 -2.05
C VAL A 86 -0.58 18.56 -2.07
N ASP A 87 -1.50 18.60 -1.10
CA ASP A 87 -2.47 19.68 -0.90
C ASP A 87 -3.09 19.51 0.49
N ASP A 88 -3.14 20.58 1.28
CA ASP A 88 -3.68 20.57 2.65
C ASP A 88 -5.14 20.09 2.70
N ALA A 89 -5.92 20.34 1.64
CA ALA A 89 -7.33 19.93 1.58
C ALA A 89 -7.52 18.40 1.54
N ILE A 90 -6.47 17.63 1.26
CA ILE A 90 -6.53 16.15 1.25
C ILE A 90 -6.55 15.60 2.69
N ALA A 91 -6.08 16.35 3.68
CA ALA A 91 -5.91 15.88 5.06
C ALA A 91 -7.18 15.24 5.62
N GLY A 92 -7.03 14.03 6.17
CA GLY A 92 -8.15 13.25 6.76
C GLY A 92 -9.12 12.60 5.77
N SER A 93 -8.82 12.62 4.46
CA SER A 93 -9.56 11.86 3.45
C SER A 93 -9.69 10.38 3.79
N ASP A 94 -10.85 9.79 3.50
CA ASP A 94 -11.06 8.35 3.55
C ASP A 94 -10.62 7.63 2.26
N ALA A 95 -10.82 6.31 2.19
CA ALA A 95 -10.44 5.51 1.02
C ALA A 95 -11.16 5.93 -0.28
N PHE A 96 -12.37 6.49 -0.20
CA PHE A 96 -13.09 6.95 -1.39
C PHE A 96 -12.48 8.24 -1.94
N ALA A 97 -12.21 9.22 -1.08
CA ALA A 97 -11.52 10.44 -1.48
C ALA A 97 -10.07 10.16 -1.93
N THR A 98 -9.32 9.33 -1.20
CA THR A 98 -7.96 8.93 -1.62
C THR A 98 -7.94 8.23 -2.98
N SER A 99 -8.88 7.31 -3.24
CA SER A 99 -8.96 6.65 -4.55
C SER A 99 -9.34 7.60 -5.69
N LEU A 100 -10.11 8.67 -5.43
CA LEU A 100 -10.39 9.72 -6.42
C LEU A 100 -9.09 10.42 -6.84
N VAL A 101 -8.31 10.88 -5.85
CA VAL A 101 -7.04 11.59 -6.09
C VAL A 101 -6.06 10.70 -6.86
N LEU A 102 -5.87 9.46 -6.40
CA LEU A 102 -5.00 8.50 -7.07
C LEU A 102 -5.44 8.22 -8.52
N ALA A 103 -6.73 7.98 -8.75
CA ALA A 103 -7.24 7.71 -10.10
C ALA A 103 -6.99 8.90 -11.04
N LYS A 104 -7.27 10.13 -10.59
CA LYS A 104 -7.05 11.36 -11.38
C LYS A 104 -5.57 11.59 -11.70
N ALA A 105 -4.68 11.32 -10.75
CA ALA A 105 -3.24 11.38 -10.98
C ALA A 105 -2.78 10.30 -11.98
N ILE A 106 -3.27 9.06 -11.85
CA ILE A 106 -2.96 7.97 -12.78
C ILE A 106 -3.47 8.29 -14.20
N GLU A 107 -4.66 8.87 -14.36
CA GLU A 107 -5.20 9.28 -15.67
C GLU A 107 -4.31 10.28 -16.42
N LYS A 108 -3.54 11.10 -15.69
CA LYS A 108 -2.62 12.09 -16.25
C LYS A 108 -1.27 11.48 -16.67
N LEU A 109 -0.96 10.30 -16.17
CA LEU A 109 0.25 9.55 -16.51
C LEU A 109 0.01 8.65 -17.72
N ASP A 110 1.08 8.33 -18.45
CA ASP A 110 1.05 7.25 -19.44
C ASP A 110 1.39 5.93 -18.74
N TYR A 111 0.50 4.95 -18.86
CA TYR A 111 0.61 3.69 -18.12
C TYR A 111 -0.04 2.53 -18.86
N ASP A 112 0.53 1.34 -18.70
CA ASP A 112 -0.08 0.07 -19.07
C ASP A 112 -0.60 -0.64 -17.82
N LEU A 113 0.18 -0.64 -16.73
CA LEU A 113 -0.15 -1.33 -15.49
C LEU A 113 -0.11 -0.38 -14.30
N VAL A 114 -0.97 -0.64 -13.31
CA VAL A 114 -0.93 0.06 -12.02
C VAL A 114 -0.74 -0.94 -10.90
N PHE A 115 0.28 -0.76 -10.09
CA PHE A 115 0.63 -1.65 -8.99
C PHE A 115 0.35 -0.99 -7.64
N PHE A 116 -0.08 -1.80 -6.68
CA PHE A 116 -0.32 -1.44 -5.30
C PHE A 116 0.19 -2.54 -4.36
N GLY A 117 0.54 -2.19 -3.12
CA GLY A 117 0.59 -3.17 -2.05
C GLY A 117 -0.82 -3.68 -1.71
N MET A 118 -0.91 -4.82 -1.00
CA MET A 118 -2.20 -5.40 -0.59
C MET A 118 -2.98 -4.52 0.37
N ALA A 119 -2.28 -3.72 1.16
CA ALA A 119 -2.81 -2.77 2.13
C ALA A 119 -1.68 -1.81 2.55
N SER A 120 -1.99 -0.84 3.42
CA SER A 120 -0.99 -0.03 4.11
C SER A 120 -0.88 -0.46 5.57
N THR A 121 0.29 -0.30 6.18
CA THR A 121 0.59 -0.80 7.54
C THR A 121 -0.03 0.05 8.66
N ASP A 122 -0.55 1.23 8.34
CA ASP A 122 -1.28 2.10 9.26
C ASP A 122 -2.80 1.86 9.21
N GLY A 123 -3.41 1.86 8.01
CA GLY A 123 -4.86 1.79 7.83
C GLY A 123 -5.39 0.37 7.59
N GLY A 124 -4.60 -0.53 7.02
CA GLY A 124 -4.95 -1.95 6.86
C GLY A 124 -6.19 -2.28 6.00
N LEU A 125 -6.83 -1.31 5.35
CA LEU A 125 -8.12 -1.52 4.68
C LEU A 125 -8.06 -2.46 3.47
N GLY A 126 -7.00 -2.37 2.67
CA GLY A 126 -6.80 -3.20 1.46
C GLY A 126 -7.80 -2.99 0.32
N VAL A 127 -8.63 -1.93 0.37
CA VAL A 127 -9.67 -1.65 -0.65
C VAL A 127 -9.27 -0.61 -1.69
N VAL A 128 -8.22 0.19 -1.45
CA VAL A 128 -7.81 1.26 -2.38
C VAL A 128 -7.51 0.75 -3.79
N PRO A 129 -6.82 -0.40 -4.01
CA PRO A 129 -6.54 -0.88 -5.36
C PRO A 129 -7.82 -1.14 -6.18
N THR A 130 -8.85 -1.73 -5.57
CA THR A 130 -10.11 -2.02 -6.26
C THR A 130 -10.95 -0.77 -6.48
N LEU A 131 -10.93 0.19 -5.55
CA LEU A 131 -11.59 1.48 -5.73
C LEU A 131 -10.97 2.27 -6.88
N VAL A 132 -9.64 2.28 -6.99
CA VAL A 132 -8.95 2.93 -8.12
C VAL A 132 -9.27 2.20 -9.43
N ALA A 133 -9.25 0.86 -9.43
CA ALA A 133 -9.60 0.09 -10.62
C ALA A 133 -11.01 0.40 -11.14
N GLU A 134 -12.00 0.47 -10.24
CA GLU A 134 -13.38 0.86 -10.58
C GLU A 134 -13.43 2.26 -11.20
N ARG A 135 -12.74 3.24 -10.60
CA ARG A 135 -12.70 4.62 -11.11
C ARG A 135 -12.07 4.72 -12.50
N LEU A 136 -11.03 3.93 -12.75
CA LEU A 136 -10.35 3.88 -14.05
C LEU A 136 -11.10 3.00 -15.07
N GLY A 137 -12.12 2.25 -14.65
CA GLY A 137 -12.83 1.28 -15.49
C GLY A 137 -11.95 0.11 -15.93
N LEU A 138 -11.01 -0.32 -15.06
CA LEU A 138 -10.01 -1.34 -15.37
C LEU A 138 -10.28 -2.66 -14.62
N PRO A 139 -9.91 -3.81 -15.21
CA PRO A 139 -9.86 -5.05 -14.46
C PRO A 139 -8.83 -4.95 -13.32
N ALA A 140 -9.16 -5.57 -12.19
CA ALA A 140 -8.27 -5.68 -11.03
C ALA A 140 -7.91 -7.15 -10.74
N VAL A 141 -6.62 -7.45 -10.65
CA VAL A 141 -6.08 -8.73 -10.18
C VAL A 141 -5.33 -8.49 -8.86
N THR A 142 -6.01 -8.75 -7.75
CA THR A 142 -5.52 -8.39 -6.41
C THR A 142 -4.94 -9.58 -5.64
N PHE A 143 -4.18 -9.29 -4.59
CA PHE A 143 -3.58 -10.29 -3.69
C PHE A 143 -2.68 -11.29 -4.43
N ALA A 144 -1.86 -10.80 -5.36
CA ALA A 144 -0.90 -11.64 -6.04
C ALA A 144 0.19 -12.12 -5.05
N SER A 145 0.45 -13.43 -5.06
CA SER A 145 1.63 -14.07 -4.49
C SER A 145 2.71 -14.33 -5.55
N GLU A 146 2.34 -14.31 -6.83
CA GLU A 146 3.27 -14.25 -7.97
C GLU A 146 2.65 -13.41 -9.09
N VAL A 147 3.47 -12.68 -9.83
CA VAL A 147 3.04 -11.87 -10.98
C VAL A 147 3.88 -12.24 -12.21
N THR A 148 3.20 -12.47 -13.34
CA THR A 148 3.84 -12.66 -14.65
C THR A 148 3.14 -11.80 -15.69
N VAL A 149 3.93 -11.15 -16.54
CA VAL A 149 3.44 -10.31 -17.64
C VAL A 149 4.01 -10.85 -18.94
N ASP A 150 3.12 -11.21 -19.87
CA ASP A 150 3.47 -11.69 -21.21
C ASP A 150 2.65 -10.94 -22.25
N GLY A 151 3.31 -10.06 -23.01
CA GLY A 151 2.64 -9.17 -23.95
C GLY A 151 1.62 -8.25 -23.24
N ASP A 152 0.35 -8.41 -23.60
CA ASP A 152 -0.77 -7.66 -23.04
C ASP A 152 -1.45 -8.36 -21.85
N THR A 153 -0.97 -9.54 -21.45
CA THR A 153 -1.64 -10.39 -20.48
C THR A 153 -0.89 -10.42 -19.16
N VAL A 154 -1.59 -10.05 -18.09
CA VAL A 154 -1.14 -10.15 -16.71
C VAL A 154 -1.76 -11.38 -16.08
N ARG A 155 -0.91 -12.26 -15.55
CA ARG A 155 -1.31 -13.45 -14.81
C ARG A 155 -0.76 -13.37 -13.40
N ILE A 156 -1.63 -13.56 -12.43
CA ILE A 156 -1.25 -13.67 -11.02
C ILE A 156 -1.55 -15.07 -10.49
N ARG A 157 -0.76 -15.51 -9.51
CA ARG A 157 -1.17 -16.53 -8.56
C ARG A 157 -1.67 -15.84 -7.30
N ARG A 158 -2.78 -16.29 -6.75
CA ARG A 158 -3.34 -15.84 -5.48
C ARG A 158 -3.48 -17.05 -4.57
N ASP A 159 -2.76 -17.05 -3.46
CA ASP A 159 -2.77 -18.13 -2.48
C ASP A 159 -3.64 -17.74 -1.29
N GLY A 160 -4.76 -18.45 -1.10
CA GLY A 160 -5.64 -18.31 0.05
C GLY A 160 -5.63 -19.57 0.92
N ASP A 161 -6.27 -19.49 2.08
CA ASP A 161 -6.23 -20.55 3.11
C ASP A 161 -6.67 -21.93 2.60
N THR A 162 -7.61 -21.96 1.65
CA THR A 162 -8.22 -23.21 1.15
C THR A 162 -7.86 -23.54 -0.30
N ALA A 163 -7.34 -22.59 -1.05
CA ALA A 163 -7.10 -22.77 -2.49
C ALA A 163 -6.08 -21.78 -3.04
N THR A 164 -5.35 -22.25 -4.04
CA THR A 164 -4.55 -21.43 -4.95
C THR A 164 -5.35 -21.14 -6.22
N GLN A 165 -5.38 -19.88 -6.63
CA GLN A 165 -6.07 -19.42 -7.83
C GLN A 165 -5.06 -18.82 -8.81
N THR A 166 -5.20 -19.17 -10.09
CA THR A 166 -4.57 -18.41 -11.19
C THR A 166 -5.61 -17.49 -11.77
N VAL A 167 -5.33 -16.19 -11.79
CA VAL A 167 -6.23 -15.15 -12.30
C VAL A 167 -5.52 -14.39 -13.41
N GLU A 168 -6.22 -14.15 -14.52
CA GLU A 168 -5.66 -13.50 -15.70
C GLU A 168 -6.53 -12.32 -16.13
N ALA A 169 -5.88 -11.26 -16.61
CA ALA A 169 -6.52 -10.13 -17.26
C ALA A 169 -5.61 -9.62 -18.39
N SER A 170 -6.20 -8.99 -19.41
CA SER A 170 -5.47 -8.44 -20.55
C SER A 170 -5.70 -6.95 -20.70
N GLY A 171 -4.74 -6.24 -21.32
CA GLY A 171 -4.77 -4.80 -21.53
C GLY A 171 -4.26 -4.03 -20.31
N LYS A 172 -4.89 -2.89 -20.01
CA LYS A 172 -4.55 -2.12 -18.81
C LYS A 172 -5.14 -2.79 -17.58
N VAL A 173 -4.32 -3.04 -16.57
CA VAL A 173 -4.71 -3.82 -15.38
C VAL A 173 -4.22 -3.15 -14.11
N VAL A 174 -5.06 -3.15 -13.09
CA VAL A 174 -4.64 -2.86 -11.71
C VAL A 174 -4.24 -4.15 -11.01
N VAL A 175 -3.04 -4.17 -10.45
CA VAL A 175 -2.47 -5.31 -9.74
C VAL A 175 -2.26 -4.92 -8.29
N SER A 176 -2.65 -5.77 -7.34
CA SER A 176 -2.15 -5.64 -5.96
C SER A 176 -1.37 -6.88 -5.56
N VAL A 177 -0.26 -6.68 -4.86
CA VAL A 177 0.66 -7.74 -4.46
C VAL A 177 0.72 -7.90 -2.95
N THR A 178 1.03 -9.10 -2.50
CA THR A 178 1.21 -9.44 -1.08
C THR A 178 2.70 -9.58 -0.73
N ASP A 179 2.98 -9.70 0.56
CA ASP A 179 4.28 -10.08 1.11
C ASP A 179 4.73 -11.50 0.68
N GLN A 180 3.85 -12.29 0.08
CA GLN A 180 4.18 -13.61 -0.46
C GLN A 180 4.93 -13.55 -1.80
N THR A 181 5.04 -12.37 -2.42
CA THR A 181 5.74 -12.19 -3.72
C THR A 181 7.26 -12.26 -3.65
N GLY A 182 7.81 -12.46 -2.45
CA GLY A 182 9.25 -12.52 -2.19
C GLY A 182 9.73 -11.29 -1.43
N GLU A 183 11.04 -11.08 -1.43
CA GLU A 183 11.67 -9.99 -0.68
C GLU A 183 11.85 -8.74 -1.55
N ALA A 184 11.49 -7.57 -1.02
CA ALA A 184 11.80 -6.30 -1.66
C ALA A 184 13.31 -6.03 -1.61
N ARG A 185 13.89 -5.54 -2.71
CA ARG A 185 15.32 -5.24 -2.74
C ARG A 185 15.66 -4.04 -1.85
N TYR A 186 16.81 -4.16 -1.17
CA TYR A 186 17.39 -3.00 -0.51
C TYR A 186 18.03 -2.04 -1.53
N PRO A 187 17.88 -0.71 -1.34
CA PRO A 187 18.59 0.27 -2.14
C PRO A 187 20.10 0.05 -2.13
N SER A 188 20.69 -0.07 -3.32
CA SER A 188 22.15 -0.10 -3.45
C SER A 188 22.72 1.32 -3.27
N PHE A 189 24.00 1.43 -2.89
CA PHE A 189 24.67 2.74 -2.82
C PHE A 189 24.59 3.51 -4.15
N LYS A 190 24.69 2.81 -5.28
CA LYS A 190 24.52 3.39 -6.62
C LYS A 190 23.09 3.89 -6.82
N GLY A 191 22.09 3.12 -6.40
CA GLY A 191 20.67 3.50 -6.44
C GLY A 191 20.39 4.76 -5.63
N ILE A 192 20.94 4.84 -4.40
CA ILE A 192 20.83 6.01 -3.53
C ILE A 192 21.40 7.27 -4.19
N MET A 193 22.57 7.15 -4.84
CA MET A 193 23.19 8.28 -5.53
C MET A 193 22.45 8.67 -6.81
N ALA A 194 21.87 7.71 -7.54
CA ALA A 194 21.12 7.96 -8.76
C ALA A 194 19.75 8.61 -8.48
N ALA A 195 19.06 8.18 -7.42
CA ALA A 195 17.74 8.68 -7.04
C ALA A 195 17.67 10.20 -6.90
N LYS A 196 18.75 10.83 -6.41
CA LYS A 196 18.85 12.30 -6.24
C LYS A 196 18.71 13.10 -7.55
N LYS A 197 18.87 12.44 -8.71
CA LYS A 197 18.80 13.07 -10.03
C LYS A 197 17.55 12.68 -10.81
N LYS A 198 16.76 11.74 -10.29
CA LYS A 198 15.54 11.28 -10.95
C LYS A 198 14.45 12.35 -10.81
N PRO A 199 13.61 12.54 -11.83
CA PRO A 199 12.55 13.54 -11.77
C PRO A 199 11.51 13.16 -10.74
N VAL A 200 11.05 14.15 -9.99
CA VAL A 200 9.87 14.06 -9.12
C VAL A 200 8.99 15.26 -9.44
N ASP A 201 7.80 14.99 -9.94
CA ASP A 201 6.79 16.02 -10.17
C ASP A 201 5.93 16.18 -8.91
N GLU A 202 5.56 17.40 -8.61
CA GLU A 202 4.66 17.75 -7.52
C GLU A 202 3.37 18.30 -8.11
N TRP A 203 2.22 17.74 -7.72
CA TRP A 203 0.89 18.13 -8.21
C TRP A 203 -0.03 18.50 -7.05
N SER A 204 -0.79 19.57 -7.24
CA SER A 204 -1.90 19.96 -6.35
C SER A 204 -3.23 19.33 -6.79
N LEU A 205 -4.31 19.51 -6.01
CA LEU A 205 -5.65 19.13 -6.45
C LEU A 205 -6.08 19.89 -7.71
N ALA A 206 -5.64 21.15 -7.86
CA ALA A 206 -5.94 21.97 -9.04
C ALA A 206 -5.31 21.38 -10.31
N ASP A 207 -4.10 20.84 -10.21
CA ASP A 207 -3.40 20.17 -11.33
C ASP A 207 -4.11 18.89 -11.80
N LEU A 208 -4.96 18.33 -10.94
CA LEU A 208 -5.78 17.13 -11.18
C LEU A 208 -7.24 17.47 -11.50
N GLY A 209 -7.63 18.74 -11.42
CA GLY A 209 -9.00 19.19 -11.62
C GLY A 209 -9.98 18.65 -10.57
N ILE A 210 -9.52 18.46 -9.33
CA ILE A 210 -10.34 18.00 -8.20
C ILE A 210 -10.74 19.21 -7.36
N ASP A 211 -12.01 19.31 -6.99
CA ASP A 211 -12.48 20.34 -6.07
C ASP A 211 -12.14 19.97 -4.62
N ALA A 212 -11.69 20.96 -3.82
CA ALA A 212 -11.35 20.72 -2.42
C ALA A 212 -12.54 20.19 -1.58
N GLY A 213 -13.78 20.45 -2.00
CA GLY A 213 -15.00 19.90 -1.39
C GLY A 213 -15.27 18.42 -1.71
N GLU A 214 -14.45 17.76 -2.53
CA GLU A 214 -14.57 16.32 -2.81
C GLU A 214 -13.63 15.46 -1.95
N VAL A 215 -12.75 16.09 -1.18
CA VAL A 215 -11.72 15.44 -0.37
C VAL A 215 -11.65 16.04 1.04
N GLY A 216 -10.81 15.45 1.88
CA GLY A 216 -10.57 15.92 3.24
C GLY A 216 -11.57 15.35 4.25
N LEU A 217 -11.24 15.53 5.54
CA LEU A 217 -11.99 14.95 6.65
C LEU A 217 -13.47 15.33 6.65
N ASP A 218 -13.78 16.60 6.37
CA ASP A 218 -15.15 17.13 6.40
C ASP A 218 -16.04 16.56 5.28
N ASN A 219 -15.44 16.02 4.21
CA ASN A 219 -16.13 15.44 3.05
C ASN A 219 -15.96 13.92 2.96
N ALA A 220 -15.33 13.30 3.95
CA ALA A 220 -15.13 11.86 4.01
C ALA A 220 -16.47 11.13 4.20
N TRP A 221 -16.63 9.99 3.53
CA TRP A 221 -17.82 9.14 3.67
C TRP A 221 -17.80 8.31 4.95
N SER A 222 -16.60 8.03 5.46
CA SER A 222 -16.38 7.37 6.75
C SER A 222 -15.45 8.20 7.63
N ALA A 223 -15.73 8.24 8.93
CA ALA A 223 -14.89 8.89 9.94
C ALA A 223 -14.57 7.91 11.07
N VAL A 224 -13.38 8.08 11.68
CA VAL A 224 -13.00 7.35 12.89
C VAL A 224 -13.59 8.09 14.09
N GLU A 225 -14.61 7.52 14.73
CA GLU A 225 -15.27 8.17 15.88
C GLU A 225 -14.41 8.11 17.16
N SER A 226 -13.61 7.06 17.30
CA SER A 226 -12.74 6.87 18.46
C SER A 226 -11.59 5.92 18.14
N ASN A 227 -10.48 6.12 18.84
CA ASN A 227 -9.34 5.21 18.86
C ASN A 227 -8.98 4.87 20.32
N SER A 228 -8.40 3.69 20.54
CA SER A 228 -7.92 3.29 21.87
C SER A 228 -6.72 2.36 21.72
N PRO A 229 -5.70 2.46 22.58
CA PRO A 229 -4.54 1.59 22.53
C PRO A 229 -4.95 0.14 22.78
N ARG A 230 -4.26 -0.80 22.11
CA ARG A 230 -4.43 -2.22 22.38
C ARG A 230 -4.16 -2.47 23.88
N PRO A 231 -5.05 -3.18 24.60
CA PRO A 231 -4.80 -3.51 25.99
C PRO A 231 -3.45 -4.23 26.15
N PRO A 232 -2.66 -3.91 27.19
CA PRO A 232 -1.38 -4.58 27.43
C PRO A 232 -1.60 -6.08 27.61
N ARG A 233 -0.61 -6.88 27.22
CA ARG A 233 -0.67 -8.34 27.39
C ARG A 233 -0.82 -8.65 28.88
N ALA A 234 -1.90 -9.33 29.25
CA ALA A 234 -2.07 -9.86 30.60
C ALA A 234 -1.17 -11.07 30.81
N ALA A 235 -0.83 -11.36 32.08
CA ALA A 235 -0.18 -12.60 32.43
C ALA A 235 -1.02 -13.80 31.97
N GLY A 236 -0.36 -14.78 31.37
CA GLY A 236 -1.01 -16.04 30.97
C GLY A 236 -1.43 -16.87 32.18
N GLU A 237 -2.25 -17.87 31.93
CA GLU A 237 -2.61 -18.87 32.93
C GLU A 237 -1.49 -19.91 33.03
N ILE A 238 -0.95 -20.11 34.23
CA ILE A 238 0.02 -21.17 34.49
C ILE A 238 -0.75 -22.44 34.82
N VAL A 239 -0.61 -23.44 33.94
CA VAL A 239 -1.20 -24.76 34.12
C VAL A 239 -0.11 -25.73 34.58
N THR A 240 -0.25 -26.26 35.80
CA THR A 240 0.61 -27.35 36.28
C THR A 240 0.13 -28.68 35.70
N ASP A 241 1.04 -29.40 35.05
CA ASP A 241 0.78 -30.72 34.49
C ASP A 241 0.95 -31.81 35.57
N GLU A 242 -0.16 -32.47 35.90
CA GLU A 242 -0.19 -33.61 36.82
C GLU A 242 -0.50 -34.93 36.07
N GLY A 243 -0.25 -34.96 34.75
CA GLY A 243 -0.63 -36.05 33.84
C GLY A 243 -1.86 -35.75 32.99
N ASP A 244 -2.44 -34.55 33.13
CA ASP A 244 -3.65 -34.06 32.45
C ASP A 244 -3.42 -32.75 31.68
N GLY A 245 -2.18 -32.26 31.58
CA GLY A 245 -1.85 -30.99 30.95
C GLY A 245 -2.36 -30.86 29.51
N GLY A 246 -2.36 -31.96 28.73
CA GLY A 246 -2.93 -31.98 27.39
C GLY A 246 -4.45 -31.75 27.36
N VAL A 247 -5.19 -32.29 28.34
CA VAL A 247 -6.63 -32.06 28.46
C VAL A 247 -6.89 -30.61 28.84
N LYS A 248 -6.18 -30.09 29.84
CA LYS A 248 -6.29 -28.70 30.30
C LYS A 248 -5.96 -27.69 29.19
N LEU A 249 -4.99 -28.00 28.33
CA LEU A 249 -4.69 -27.16 27.17
C LEU A 249 -5.86 -27.14 26.17
N VAL A 250 -6.41 -28.31 25.82
CA VAL A 250 -7.56 -28.39 24.89
C VAL A 250 -8.78 -27.67 25.46
N GLU A 251 -9.07 -27.84 26.76
CA GLU A 251 -10.15 -27.14 27.45
C GLU A 251 -9.95 -25.62 27.43
N PHE A 252 -8.73 -25.15 27.66
CA PHE A 252 -8.40 -23.73 27.54
C PHE A 252 -8.63 -23.23 26.11
N LEU A 253 -8.12 -23.93 25.10
CA LEU A 253 -8.26 -23.52 23.70
C LEU A 253 -9.74 -23.50 23.27
N ALA A 254 -10.51 -24.53 23.62
CA ALA A 254 -11.94 -24.60 23.35
C ALA A 254 -12.73 -23.52 24.11
N GLY A 255 -12.40 -23.29 25.38
CA GLY A 255 -13.00 -22.25 26.21
C GLY A 255 -12.72 -20.83 25.69
N LYS A 256 -11.57 -20.64 25.04
CA LYS A 256 -11.20 -19.38 24.35
C LYS A 256 -11.62 -19.34 22.88
N LYS A 257 -12.25 -20.42 22.36
CA LYS A 257 -12.68 -20.57 20.96
C LYS A 257 -11.54 -20.46 19.95
N PHE A 258 -10.35 -20.93 20.31
CA PHE A 258 -9.24 -21.08 19.38
C PHE A 258 -9.35 -22.36 18.55
N VAL A 259 -10.07 -23.37 19.06
CA VAL A 259 -10.40 -24.65 18.41
C VAL A 259 -11.84 -25.05 18.69
#